data_AF-A0AAX3SS76-F1
#
_entry.id   AF-A0AAX3SS76-F1
#
_cell.length_a   1.000
_cell.length_b   1.000
_cell.length_c   1.000
_cell.angle_alpha   90.00
_cell.angle_beta   90.00
_cell.angle_gamma   90.00
#
_symmetry.space_group_name_H-M   'P 1'
#
loop_
_entity.id
_entity.type
_entity.pdbx_description
1 polymer ?
#
loop_
_entity_poly.entity_id
_entity_poly.type
_entity_poly.pdbx_seq_one_letter_code
_entity_poly.pdbx_strand_id
1 'polypeptide(L)'
;MEVEIIVKIIGAVVAVAAGLFALWRDVTSQGHGRRSRWREEYKFAKDFFSDKASGSGMHNFQKSKGYQALAGVGWIKVAEGDYLLNLPDSSIAMDRYVRGVEYLEFVNFQSTSRIRLKLRYRRRFSRVWRKWIYIGMYAVFAFLAVFPLFFGSLFIKNLNQWFIFAPLSLLVFGIPAAMSLQSVAKIIAAEKLVRQQRRISR
;
A
#
# COMPACT_ATOMS: atom_id res chain seq x y z
N MET A 1 -6.73 -44.12 0.77
CA MET A 1 -5.82 -43.42 1.71
C MET A 1 -4.74 -42.65 0.98
N GLU A 2 -3.99 -43.24 0.03
CA GLU A 2 -2.89 -42.53 -0.64
C GLU A 2 -3.33 -41.36 -1.54
N VAL A 3 -4.38 -41.55 -2.34
CA VAL A 3 -4.89 -40.48 -3.24
C VAL A 3 -5.36 -39.25 -2.46
N GLU A 4 -5.98 -39.44 -1.30
CA GLU A 4 -6.44 -38.35 -0.45
C GLU A 4 -5.28 -37.57 0.17
N ILE A 5 -4.20 -38.28 0.57
CA ILE A 5 -2.98 -37.67 1.09
C ILE A 5 -2.27 -36.90 -0.04
N ILE A 6 -2.19 -37.46 -1.25
CA ILE A 6 -1.60 -36.81 -2.42
C ILE A 6 -2.36 -35.53 -2.78
N VAL A 7 -3.70 -35.55 -2.80
CA VAL A 7 -4.52 -34.36 -3.09
C VAL A 7 -4.33 -33.28 -2.01
N LYS A 8 -4.24 -33.65 -0.73
CA LYS A 8 -3.98 -32.69 0.37
C LYS A 8 -2.59 -32.07 0.28
N ILE A 9 -1.56 -32.86 -0.08
CA ILE A 9 -0.19 -32.38 -0.27
C ILE A 9 -0.11 -31.45 -1.47
N ILE A 10 -0.70 -31.81 -2.61
CA ILE A 10 -0.71 -30.98 -3.82
C ILE A 10 -1.44 -29.67 -3.54
N GLY A 11 -2.59 -29.71 -2.88
CA GLY A 11 -3.33 -28.50 -2.48
C GLY A 11 -2.52 -27.58 -1.57
N ALA A 12 -1.81 -28.14 -0.59
CA ALA A 12 -0.92 -27.38 0.29
C ALA A 12 0.27 -26.77 -0.47
N VAL A 13 0.90 -27.52 -1.37
CA VAL A 13 2.04 -27.04 -2.17
C VAL A 13 1.61 -25.94 -3.15
N VAL A 14 0.46 -26.07 -3.81
CA VAL A 14 -0.09 -25.03 -4.70
C VAL A 14 -0.43 -23.77 -3.90
N ALA A 15 -1.02 -23.91 -2.71
CA ALA A 15 -1.26 -22.77 -1.83
C ALA A 15 0.05 -22.08 -1.44
N VAL A 16 1.05 -22.83 -0.96
CA VAL A 16 2.41 -22.38 -0.61
C VAL A 16 3.09 -21.65 -1.76
N ALA A 17 3.07 -22.24 -2.96
CA ALA A 17 3.64 -21.63 -4.15
C ALA A 17 2.92 -20.32 -4.54
N ALA A 18 1.59 -20.27 -4.44
CA ALA A 18 0.80 -19.09 -4.80
C ALA A 18 1.08 -17.89 -3.86
N GLY A 19 1.17 -18.12 -2.55
CA GLY A 19 1.49 -17.04 -1.61
C GLY A 19 2.96 -16.65 -1.58
N LEU A 20 3.89 -17.60 -1.83
CA LEU A 20 5.29 -17.24 -2.10
C LEU A 20 5.42 -16.41 -3.38
N PHE A 21 4.67 -16.73 -4.43
CA PHE A 21 4.60 -15.93 -5.65
C PHE A 21 4.00 -14.54 -5.39
N ALA A 22 2.95 -14.44 -4.57
CA ALA A 22 2.35 -13.17 -4.18
C ALA A 22 3.33 -12.28 -3.39
N LEU A 23 4.05 -12.86 -2.43
CA LEU A 23 5.10 -12.19 -1.66
C LEU A 23 6.29 -11.81 -2.55
N TRP A 24 6.74 -12.72 -3.41
CA TRP A 24 7.82 -12.45 -4.36
C TRP A 24 7.45 -11.32 -5.31
N ARG A 25 6.25 -11.31 -5.89
CA ARG A 25 5.75 -10.21 -6.74
C ARG A 25 5.73 -8.87 -5.98
N ASP A 26 5.24 -8.86 -4.74
CA ASP A 26 5.15 -7.65 -3.93
C ASP A 26 6.55 -7.10 -3.57
N VAL A 27 7.50 -7.98 -3.24
CA VAL A 27 8.89 -7.63 -2.92
C VAL A 27 9.69 -7.24 -4.16
N THR A 28 9.58 -7.99 -5.27
CA THR A 28 10.33 -7.71 -6.51
C THR A 28 9.86 -6.45 -7.21
N SER A 29 8.58 -6.09 -7.12
CA SER A 29 8.08 -4.78 -7.58
C SER A 29 8.80 -3.58 -6.92
N GLN A 30 9.48 -3.81 -5.79
CA GLN A 30 10.19 -2.79 -5.02
C GLN A 30 11.72 -2.86 -5.12
N GLY A 31 12.31 -3.94 -5.66
CA GLY A 31 13.73 -4.26 -5.49
C GLY A 31 14.61 -4.13 -6.73
N HIS A 32 14.28 -4.83 -7.82
CA HIS A 32 15.14 -4.93 -9.00
C HIS A 32 14.78 -3.84 -10.03
N GLY A 33 15.76 -3.02 -10.42
CA GLY A 33 15.58 -1.93 -11.40
C GLY A 33 15.34 -0.53 -10.82
N ARG A 34 15.38 -0.33 -9.50
CA ARG A 34 15.12 0.98 -8.84
C ARG A 34 15.93 2.14 -9.44
N ARG A 35 17.21 1.94 -9.77
CA ARG A 35 18.06 3.01 -10.32
C ARG A 35 17.68 3.38 -11.75
N SER A 36 17.32 2.41 -12.60
CA SER A 36 16.79 2.69 -13.95
C SER A 36 15.45 3.39 -13.85
N ARG A 37 14.57 2.86 -13.01
CA ARG A 37 13.23 3.42 -12.77
C ARG A 37 13.30 4.86 -12.25
N TRP A 38 14.18 5.17 -11.30
CA TRP A 38 14.36 6.55 -10.82
C TRP A 38 14.92 7.50 -11.87
N ARG A 39 15.80 7.01 -12.76
CA ARG A 39 16.29 7.82 -13.89
C ARG A 39 15.18 8.10 -14.89
N GLU A 40 14.35 7.11 -15.18
CA GLU A 40 13.20 7.24 -16.06
C GLU A 40 12.12 8.15 -15.45
N GLU A 41 11.80 7.97 -14.16
CA GLU A 41 10.89 8.84 -13.40
C GLU A 41 11.40 10.30 -13.41
N TYR A 42 12.69 10.52 -13.20
CA TYR A 42 13.30 11.85 -13.28
C TYR A 42 13.23 12.46 -14.69
N LYS A 43 13.59 11.68 -15.72
CA LYS A 43 13.53 12.14 -17.12
C LYS A 43 12.10 12.50 -17.51
N PHE A 44 11.15 11.63 -17.19
CA PHE A 44 9.73 11.90 -17.42
C PHE A 44 9.25 13.16 -16.69
N ALA A 45 9.61 13.32 -15.42
CA ALA A 45 9.24 14.51 -14.65
C ALA A 45 9.83 15.78 -15.28
N LYS A 46 11.11 15.74 -15.68
CA LYS A 46 11.79 16.86 -16.35
C LYS A 46 11.04 17.25 -17.63
N ASP A 47 10.75 16.28 -18.50
CA ASP A 47 10.07 16.50 -19.78
C ASP A 47 8.64 17.03 -19.55
N PHE A 48 7.90 16.45 -18.60
CA PHE A 48 6.56 16.92 -18.24
C PHE A 48 6.54 18.36 -17.73
N PHE A 49 7.50 18.73 -16.87
CA PHE A 49 7.57 20.10 -16.34
C PHE A 49 8.11 21.10 -17.36
N SER A 50 8.99 20.70 -18.28
CA SER A 50 9.37 21.57 -19.41
C SER A 50 8.20 21.84 -20.35
N ASP A 51 7.40 20.82 -20.65
CA ASP A 51 6.20 20.96 -21.49
C ASP A 51 5.11 21.80 -20.79
N LYS A 52 5.03 21.73 -19.46
CA LYS A 52 4.13 22.59 -18.68
C LYS A 52 4.60 24.06 -18.69
N ALA A 53 5.90 24.31 -18.80
CA ALA A 53 6.51 25.64 -18.76
C ALA A 53 6.60 26.33 -20.14
N SER A 54 6.57 25.58 -21.25
CA SER A 54 6.76 26.09 -22.62
C SER A 54 5.63 26.98 -23.18
N GLY A 55 4.65 27.37 -22.36
CA GLY A 55 3.67 28.41 -22.67
C GLY A 55 2.50 27.99 -23.57
N SER A 56 2.62 26.89 -24.32
CA SER A 56 1.47 26.27 -24.99
C SER A 56 0.64 25.53 -23.93
N GLY A 57 -0.47 26.11 -23.48
CA GLY A 57 -1.31 25.54 -22.44
C GLY A 57 -1.57 24.04 -22.65
N MET A 58 -0.96 23.20 -21.81
CA MET A 58 -1.05 21.74 -21.94
C MET A 58 -2.51 21.30 -21.83
N HIS A 59 -2.95 20.43 -22.75
CA HIS A 59 -4.33 19.95 -22.78
C HIS A 59 -4.64 19.14 -21.51
N ASN A 60 -5.90 19.19 -21.04
CA ASN A 60 -6.32 18.49 -19.81
C ASN A 60 -6.05 16.98 -19.85
N PHE A 61 -6.10 16.38 -21.04
CA PHE A 61 -5.73 14.98 -21.23
C PHE A 61 -4.25 14.71 -21.01
N GLN A 62 -3.37 15.57 -21.51
CA GLN A 62 -1.92 15.45 -21.28
C GLN A 62 -1.59 15.65 -19.79
N LYS A 63 -2.23 16.62 -19.14
CA LYS A 63 -2.09 16.83 -17.69
C LYS A 63 -2.53 15.60 -16.89
N SER A 64 -3.69 15.01 -17.23
CA SER A 64 -4.18 13.83 -16.52
C SER A 64 -3.23 12.64 -16.67
N LYS A 65 -2.73 12.38 -17.87
CA LYS A 65 -1.73 11.33 -18.12
C LYS A 65 -0.40 11.61 -17.42
N GLY A 66 0.04 12.87 -17.43
CA GLY A 66 1.20 13.33 -16.69
C GLY A 66 1.11 13.03 -15.19
N TYR A 67 0.00 13.42 -14.57
CA TYR A 67 -0.21 13.17 -13.13
C TYR A 67 -0.38 11.69 -12.79
N GLN A 68 -1.03 10.92 -13.66
CA GLN A 68 -1.15 9.47 -13.50
C GLN A 68 0.23 8.79 -13.52
N ALA A 69 1.10 9.21 -14.44
CA ALA A 69 2.46 8.69 -14.55
C ALA A 69 3.34 9.12 -13.36
N LEU A 70 3.28 10.40 -12.95
CA LEU A 70 4.02 10.91 -11.78
C LEU A 70 3.63 10.19 -10.49
N ALA A 71 2.35 9.88 -10.32
CA ALA A 71 1.84 9.23 -9.12
C ALA A 71 1.86 7.69 -9.18
N GLY A 72 2.13 7.11 -10.36
CA GLY A 72 2.09 5.67 -10.59
C GLY A 72 0.69 5.06 -10.47
N VAL A 73 -0.38 5.83 -10.73
CA VAL A 73 -1.77 5.37 -10.62
C VAL A 73 -2.66 5.90 -11.74
N GLY A 74 -3.59 5.08 -12.23
CA GLY A 74 -4.46 5.44 -13.37
C GLY A 74 -5.69 6.29 -13.04
N TRP A 75 -5.94 6.62 -11.76
CA TRP A 75 -7.21 7.22 -11.32
C TRP A 75 -7.11 8.66 -10.81
N ILE A 76 -5.92 9.27 -10.78
CA ILE A 76 -5.75 10.65 -10.32
C ILE A 76 -6.38 11.65 -11.29
N LYS A 77 -7.13 12.61 -10.72
CA LYS A 77 -7.78 13.70 -11.46
C LYS A 77 -6.85 14.90 -11.61
N VAL A 78 -7.09 15.70 -12.65
CA VAL A 78 -6.28 16.91 -12.95
C VAL A 78 -6.22 17.87 -11.75
N ALA A 79 -7.38 18.20 -11.15
CA ALA A 79 -7.45 19.10 -10.00
C ALA A 79 -6.71 18.57 -8.76
N GLU A 80 -6.70 17.25 -8.55
CA GLU A 80 -5.97 16.61 -7.45
C GLU A 80 -4.46 16.69 -7.67
N GLY A 81 -4.02 16.36 -8.89
CA GLY A 81 -2.62 16.44 -9.30
C GLY A 81 -2.06 17.86 -9.22
N ASP A 82 -2.79 18.85 -9.77
CA ASP A 82 -2.41 20.27 -9.67
C ASP A 82 -2.26 20.70 -8.21
N TYR A 83 -3.22 20.32 -7.35
CA TYR A 83 -3.16 20.66 -5.94
C TYR A 83 -1.99 19.99 -5.21
N LEU A 84 -1.75 18.71 -5.45
CA LEU A 84 -0.66 17.95 -4.82
C LEU A 84 0.73 18.46 -5.23
N LEU A 85 0.88 18.92 -6.48
CA LEU A 85 2.12 19.53 -6.96
C LEU A 85 2.41 20.90 -6.34
N ASN A 86 1.36 21.62 -5.91
CA ASN A 86 1.50 22.89 -5.22
C ASN A 86 1.81 22.74 -3.72
N LEU A 87 1.78 21.53 -3.18
CA LEU A 87 2.20 21.27 -1.80
C LEU A 87 3.73 21.21 -1.71
N PRO A 88 4.34 21.67 -0.59
CA PRO A 88 5.75 21.45 -0.33
C PRO A 88 6.03 19.95 -0.30
N ASP A 89 7.22 19.54 -0.72
CA ASP A 89 7.58 18.13 -0.88
C ASP A 89 6.53 17.36 -1.73
N SER A 90 6.18 17.91 -2.89
CA SER A 90 5.12 17.42 -3.77
C SER A 90 5.22 15.92 -4.09
N SER A 91 6.44 15.40 -4.29
CA SER A 91 6.71 13.96 -4.47
C SER A 91 6.21 13.14 -3.27
N ILE A 92 6.56 13.56 -2.05
CA ILE A 92 6.14 12.89 -0.82
C ILE A 92 4.64 13.07 -0.59
N ALA A 93 4.09 14.24 -0.91
CA ALA A 93 2.67 14.51 -0.79
C ALA A 93 1.85 13.60 -1.73
N MET A 94 2.30 13.43 -2.97
CA MET A 94 1.69 12.55 -3.97
C MET A 94 1.72 11.09 -3.51
N ASP A 95 2.87 10.58 -3.05
CA ASP A 95 2.99 9.20 -2.52
C ASP A 95 2.05 8.98 -1.32
N ARG A 96 2.00 9.93 -0.38
CA ARG A 96 1.09 9.85 0.79
C ARG A 96 -0.38 9.89 0.38
N TYR A 97 -0.72 10.67 -0.65
CA TYR A 97 -2.09 10.73 -1.19
C TYR A 97 -2.49 9.39 -1.80
N VAL A 98 -1.65 8.82 -2.66
CA VAL A 98 -1.88 7.52 -3.30
C VAL A 98 -2.06 6.42 -2.24
N ARG A 99 -1.17 6.33 -1.26
CA ARG A 99 -1.28 5.34 -0.18
C ARG A 99 -2.50 5.56 0.70
N GLY A 100 -2.88 6.82 0.93
CA GLY A 100 -3.93 7.22 1.84
C GLY A 100 -5.32 7.39 1.22
N VAL A 101 -5.48 7.20 -0.09
CA VAL A 101 -6.69 7.60 -0.85
C VAL A 101 -7.99 7.07 -0.26
N GLU A 102 -7.99 5.85 0.27
CA GLU A 102 -9.16 5.22 0.91
C GLU A 102 -9.70 6.04 2.10
N TYR A 103 -8.83 6.79 2.79
CA TYR A 103 -9.12 7.57 3.99
C TYR A 103 -9.27 9.08 3.71
N LEU A 104 -8.91 9.51 2.51
CA LEU A 104 -8.85 10.90 2.11
C LEU A 104 -10.03 11.28 1.22
N GLU A 105 -10.34 12.56 1.21
CA GLU A 105 -11.36 13.18 0.38
C GLU A 105 -10.79 14.49 -0.16
N PHE A 106 -10.82 14.65 -1.47
CA PHE A 106 -10.45 15.91 -2.11
C PHE A 106 -11.67 16.81 -2.16
N VAL A 107 -11.58 17.95 -1.48
CA VAL A 107 -12.66 18.94 -1.44
C VAL A 107 -12.23 20.17 -2.22
N ASN A 108 -12.92 20.43 -3.32
CA ASN A 108 -12.71 21.60 -4.15
C ASN A 108 -13.82 22.63 -3.87
N PHE A 109 -13.50 23.68 -3.12
CA PHE A 109 -14.35 24.86 -3.02
C PHE A 109 -13.85 25.92 -4.01
N GLN A 110 -14.76 26.73 -4.56
CA GLN A 110 -14.50 27.72 -5.63
C GLN A 110 -13.25 28.59 -5.44
N SER A 111 -12.76 28.79 -4.21
CA SER A 111 -11.52 29.53 -3.90
C SER A 111 -10.50 28.75 -3.07
N THR A 112 -10.76 27.49 -2.67
CA THR A 112 -9.80 26.72 -1.87
C THR A 112 -9.95 25.21 -2.06
N SER A 113 -9.00 24.61 -2.78
CA SER A 113 -8.80 23.16 -2.81
C SER A 113 -8.11 22.70 -1.53
N ARG A 114 -8.65 21.68 -0.85
CA ARG A 114 -8.00 21.06 0.32
C ARG A 114 -8.27 19.57 0.35
N ILE A 115 -7.28 18.79 0.79
CA ILE A 115 -7.48 17.38 1.10
C ILE A 115 -7.91 17.28 2.57
N ARG A 116 -8.96 16.51 2.83
CA ARG A 116 -9.46 16.24 4.18
C ARG A 116 -9.57 14.74 4.41
N LEU A 117 -9.67 14.35 5.67
CA LEU A 117 -10.07 12.99 6.02
C LEU A 117 -11.57 12.85 5.78
N LYS A 118 -12.01 11.72 5.20
CA LYS A 118 -13.45 11.42 5.04
C LYS A 118 -14.17 11.55 6.38
N LEU A 119 -15.48 11.85 6.35
CA LEU A 119 -16.28 12.10 7.55
C LEU A 119 -16.13 11.01 8.63
N ARG A 120 -16.13 9.73 8.21
CA ARG A 120 -15.93 8.55 9.08
C ARG A 120 -14.58 8.54 9.82
N TYR A 121 -13.56 9.20 9.28
CA TYR A 121 -12.19 9.21 9.82
C TYR A 121 -11.78 10.56 10.40
N ARG A 122 -12.69 11.55 10.44
CA ARG A 122 -12.38 12.92 10.91
C ARG A 122 -11.99 12.94 12.40
N ARG A 123 -12.64 12.12 13.23
CA ARG A 123 -12.38 12.03 14.68
C ARG A 123 -11.04 11.33 14.96
N ARG A 124 -10.20 11.93 15.83
CA ARG A 124 -8.91 11.35 16.25
C ARG A 124 -9.11 9.97 16.89
N PHE A 125 -10.10 9.84 17.76
CA PHE A 125 -10.43 8.59 18.43
C PHE A 125 -10.73 7.46 17.45
N SER A 126 -11.54 7.74 16.41
CA SER A 126 -11.87 6.73 15.39
C SER A 126 -10.63 6.21 14.64
N ARG A 127 -9.61 7.04 14.43
CA ARG A 127 -8.39 6.61 13.73
C ARG A 127 -7.45 5.84 14.64
N VAL A 128 -7.29 6.32 15.89
CA VAL A 128 -6.46 5.65 16.89
C VAL A 128 -7.03 4.25 17.19
N TRP A 129 -8.33 4.13 17.40
CA TRP A 129 -9.01 2.86 17.63
C TRP A 129 -8.79 1.87 16.47
N ARG A 130 -8.96 2.30 15.22
CA ARG A 130 -8.73 1.44 14.04
C ARG A 130 -7.26 1.04 13.89
N LYS A 131 -6.32 1.94 14.17
CA LYS A 131 -4.89 1.61 14.18
C LYS A 131 -4.60 0.51 15.21
N TRP A 132 -5.17 0.62 16.42
CA TRP A 132 -5.04 -0.42 17.44
C TRP A 132 -5.66 -1.75 17.02
N ILE A 133 -6.86 -1.74 16.40
CA ILE A 133 -7.46 -2.97 15.85
C ILE A 133 -6.53 -3.62 14.82
N TYR A 134 -6.01 -2.86 13.85
CA TYR A 134 -5.14 -3.43 12.82
C TYR A 134 -3.78 -3.90 13.37
N ILE A 135 -3.23 -3.20 14.38
CA ILE A 135 -2.02 -3.66 15.09
C ILE A 135 -2.32 -4.96 15.87
N GLY A 136 -3.48 -5.05 16.52
CA GLY A 136 -3.92 -6.26 17.21
C GLY A 136 -4.12 -7.43 16.23
N MET A 137 -4.78 -7.20 15.09
CA MET A 137 -4.94 -8.19 14.03
C MET A 137 -3.58 -8.64 13.48
N TYR A 138 -2.65 -7.70 13.25
CA TYR A 138 -1.28 -8.03 12.87
C TYR A 138 -0.61 -8.93 13.90
N ALA A 139 -0.69 -8.59 15.20
CA ALA A 139 -0.09 -9.39 16.26
C ALA A 139 -0.70 -10.80 16.32
N VAL A 140 -2.02 -10.93 16.24
CA VAL A 140 -2.72 -12.22 16.25
C VAL A 140 -2.33 -13.06 15.02
N PHE A 141 -2.38 -12.49 13.82
CA PHE A 141 -2.04 -13.23 12.60
C PHE A 141 -0.55 -13.57 12.50
N ALA A 142 0.34 -12.67 12.93
CA ALA A 142 1.77 -12.95 13.01
C ALA A 142 2.05 -14.06 14.03
N PHE A 143 1.38 -14.04 15.19
CA PHE A 143 1.49 -15.10 16.17
C PHE A 143 1.01 -16.44 15.60
N LEU A 144 -0.18 -16.48 14.97
CA LEU A 144 -0.70 -17.69 14.32
C LEU A 144 0.21 -18.21 13.20
N ALA A 145 0.80 -17.31 12.41
CA ALA A 145 1.73 -17.67 11.34
C ALA A 145 2.95 -18.44 11.88
N VAL A 146 3.49 -18.00 13.02
CA VAL A 146 4.71 -18.57 13.62
C VAL A 146 4.39 -19.63 14.69
N PHE A 147 3.11 -19.77 15.08
CA PHE A 147 2.67 -20.70 16.12
C PHE A 147 3.14 -22.16 15.89
N PRO A 148 3.03 -22.74 14.69
CA PRO A 148 3.50 -24.11 14.44
C PRO A 148 5.02 -24.28 14.52
N LEU A 149 5.79 -23.19 14.41
CA LEU A 149 7.25 -23.24 14.53
C LEU A 149 7.68 -23.37 15.99
N PHE A 150 7.00 -22.68 16.91
CA PHE A 150 7.36 -22.71 18.34
C PHE A 150 6.62 -23.79 19.14
N PHE A 151 5.32 -23.99 18.86
CA PHE A 151 4.47 -24.91 19.61
C PHE A 151 4.14 -26.18 18.82
N GLY A 152 4.72 -26.35 17.62
CA GLY A 152 4.50 -27.52 16.77
C GLY A 152 4.87 -28.82 17.45
N SER A 153 5.91 -28.84 18.29
CA SER A 153 6.32 -30.05 19.02
C SER A 153 5.27 -30.59 20.00
N LEU A 154 4.35 -29.75 20.47
CA LEU A 154 3.27 -30.14 21.38
C LEU A 154 2.08 -30.79 20.66
N PHE A 155 1.84 -30.42 19.40
CA PHE A 155 0.65 -30.84 18.64
C PHE A 155 0.96 -31.73 17.44
N ILE A 156 2.19 -31.67 16.90
CA ILE A 156 2.63 -32.35 15.70
C ILE A 156 3.69 -33.38 16.08
N LYS A 157 3.27 -34.63 16.23
CA LYS A 157 4.16 -35.75 16.58
C LYS A 157 4.99 -36.25 15.39
N ASN A 158 4.56 -35.96 14.16
CA ASN A 158 5.19 -36.44 12.93
C ASN A 158 5.93 -35.31 12.17
N LEU A 159 7.21 -35.51 11.88
CA LEU A 159 8.04 -34.56 11.12
C LEU A 159 7.43 -34.22 9.75
N ASN A 160 6.83 -35.19 9.06
CA ASN A 160 6.19 -34.98 7.76
C ASN A 160 5.00 -34.01 7.83
N GLN A 161 4.25 -34.02 8.94
CA GLN A 161 3.15 -33.08 9.15
C GLN A 161 3.69 -31.67 9.43
N TRP A 162 4.82 -31.56 10.15
CA TRP A 162 5.44 -30.28 10.47
C TRP A 162 5.88 -29.52 9.20
N PHE A 163 6.50 -30.23 8.25
CA PHE A 163 6.90 -29.67 6.95
C PHE A 163 5.72 -29.16 6.09
N ILE A 164 4.50 -29.64 6.33
CA ILE A 164 3.30 -29.19 5.61
C ILE A 164 2.62 -28.03 6.36
N PHE A 165 2.43 -28.16 7.67
CA PHE A 165 1.69 -27.18 8.46
C PHE A 165 2.44 -25.86 8.66
N ALA A 166 3.77 -25.89 8.81
CA ALA A 166 4.56 -24.67 9.01
C ALA A 166 4.47 -23.68 7.83
N PRO A 167 4.75 -24.06 6.57
CA PRO A 167 4.64 -23.12 5.44
C PRO A 167 3.19 -22.75 5.14
N LEU A 168 2.23 -23.67 5.34
CA LEU A 168 0.81 -23.38 5.15
C LEU A 168 0.31 -22.31 6.13
N SER A 169 0.68 -22.41 7.41
CA SER A 169 0.33 -21.41 8.42
C SER A 169 0.93 -20.05 8.11
N LEU A 170 2.21 -20.03 7.72
CA LEU A 170 2.90 -18.79 7.35
C LEU A 170 2.20 -18.08 6.20
N LEU A 171 1.65 -18.82 5.24
CA LEU A 171 0.97 -18.24 4.10
C LEU A 171 -0.44 -17.76 4.44
N VAL A 172 -1.22 -18.63 5.08
CA VAL A 172 -2.62 -18.36 5.43
C VAL A 172 -2.71 -17.17 6.38
N PHE A 173 -1.80 -17.07 7.35
CA PHE A 173 -1.82 -15.99 8.34
C PHE A 173 -0.81 -14.86 8.06
N GLY A 174 0.28 -15.11 7.34
CA GLY A 174 1.26 -14.08 7.01
C GLY A 174 0.73 -13.03 6.03
N ILE A 175 -0.08 -13.43 5.04
CA ILE A 175 -0.70 -12.47 4.10
C ILE A 175 -1.66 -11.51 4.84
N PRO A 176 -2.64 -11.99 5.65
CA PRO A 176 -3.48 -11.11 6.47
C PRO A 176 -2.70 -10.24 7.46
N ALA A 177 -1.61 -10.75 8.03
CA ALA A 177 -0.73 -9.95 8.88
C ALA A 177 -0.13 -8.77 8.10
N ALA A 178 0.46 -9.02 6.94
CA ALA A 178 1.03 -7.98 6.09
C ALA A 178 -0.03 -6.94 5.65
N MET A 179 -1.23 -7.40 5.24
CA MET A 179 -2.34 -6.51 4.87
C MET A 179 -2.78 -5.62 6.04
N SER A 180 -2.83 -6.17 7.25
CA SER A 180 -3.18 -5.42 8.46
C SER A 180 -2.17 -4.29 8.74
N LEU A 181 -0.88 -4.58 8.58
CA LEU A 181 0.18 -3.59 8.72
C LEU A 181 0.11 -2.51 7.62
N GLN A 182 -0.15 -2.92 6.37
CA GLN A 182 -0.36 -1.98 5.26
C GLN A 182 -1.53 -1.02 5.55
N SER A 183 -2.66 -1.51 6.09
CA SER A 183 -3.80 -0.66 6.47
C SER A 183 -3.41 0.42 7.48
N VAL A 184 -2.55 0.11 8.46
CA VAL A 184 -2.01 1.09 9.40
C VAL A 184 -1.17 2.14 8.66
N ALA A 185 -0.29 1.70 7.76
CA ALA A 185 0.53 2.60 6.96
C ALA A 185 -0.32 3.56 6.11
N LYS A 186 -1.43 3.09 5.50
CA LYS A 186 -2.38 3.92 4.76
C LYS A 186 -3.00 5.03 5.65
N ILE A 187 -3.42 4.70 6.87
CA ILE A 187 -3.97 5.68 7.82
C ILE A 187 -2.90 6.71 8.20
N ILE A 188 -1.67 6.27 8.48
CA ILE A 188 -0.56 7.17 8.85
C ILE A 188 -0.21 8.10 7.69
N ALA A 189 -0.17 7.61 6.46
CA ALA A 189 0.08 8.41 5.26
C ALA A 189 -0.97 9.53 5.12
N ALA A 190 -2.25 9.18 5.24
CA ALA A 190 -3.35 10.14 5.24
C ALA A 190 -3.23 11.19 6.36
N GLU A 191 -2.91 10.76 7.59
CA GLU A 191 -2.71 11.66 8.72
C GLU A 191 -1.50 12.60 8.54
N LYS A 192 -0.43 12.13 7.92
CA LYS A 192 0.77 12.95 7.64
C LYS A 192 0.48 14.00 6.58
N LEU A 193 -0.21 13.64 5.50
CA LEU A 193 -0.57 14.57 4.43
C LEU A 193 -1.44 15.73 4.94
N VAL A 194 -2.49 15.41 5.70
CA VAL A 194 -3.39 16.44 6.26
C VAL A 194 -2.67 17.33 7.29
N ARG A 195 -1.71 16.77 8.06
CA ARG A 195 -0.90 17.56 8.99
C ARG A 195 0.05 18.52 8.27
N GLN A 196 0.66 18.07 7.16
CA GLN A 196 1.54 18.89 6.34
C GLN A 196 0.80 20.12 5.79
N GLN A 197 -0.43 19.93 5.32
CA GLN A 197 -1.29 21.03 4.85
C GLN A 197 -1.60 22.08 5.92
N ARG A 198 -1.90 21.63 7.15
CA ARG A 198 -2.22 22.54 8.26
C ARG A 198 -1.05 23.41 8.70
N ARG A 199 0.20 22.99 8.46
CA ARG A 199 1.38 23.79 8.77
C ARG A 199 1.54 24.98 7.81
N ILE A 200 0.96 24.90 6.62
CA ILE A 200 1.06 25.94 5.58
C ILE A 200 -0.08 26.94 5.71
N SER A 201 -1.25 26.50 6.22
CA SER A 201 -2.41 27.37 6.42
C SER A 201 -2.41 28.15 7.74
N ARG A 202 -1.30 28.15 8.48
CA ARG A 202 -1.08 28.92 9.71
C ARG A 202 0.05 29.90 9.45
#